data_AF-A0AAJ5NDW0-F1
#
_entry.id   AF-A0AAJ5NDW0-F1
#
_cell.length_a   1.000
_cell.length_b   1.000
_cell.length_c   1.000
_cell.angle_alpha   90.00
_cell.angle_beta   90.00
_cell.angle_gamma   90.00
#
_symmetry.space_group_name_H-M   'P 1'
#
loop_
_entity.id
_entity.type
_entity.pdbx_description
1 polymer ?
#
loop_
_entity_poly.entity_id
_entity_poly.type
_entity_poly.pdbx_seq_one_letter_code
_entity_poly.pdbx_strand_id
1 'polypeptide(L)'
;MLSGSPRTVADALEHWFDATGPDGLDVPYLTLPDSYRQIASLLVPELTRHRRYPGAYAPGSFREKLFGAAARVPDHHIAAQYRW
;
A
#
# COMPACT_ATOMS: atom_id res chain seq x y z
N MET A 1 4.87 -1.51 17.27
CA MET A 1 6.15 -1.28 16.57
C MET A 1 6.69 -2.64 16.15
N LEU A 2 6.97 -2.83 14.87
CA LEU A 2 7.50 -4.09 14.31
C LEU A 2 8.96 -3.85 13.91
N SER A 3 9.87 -4.71 14.36
CA SER A 3 11.31 -4.57 14.10
C SER A 3 11.95 -5.93 13.83
N GLY A 4 12.98 -5.95 12.99
CA GLY A 4 13.66 -7.18 12.60
C GLY A 4 14.29 -7.08 11.21
N SER A 5 14.68 -8.23 10.67
CA SER A 5 15.12 -8.34 9.28
C SER A 5 13.97 -8.05 8.31
N PRO A 6 14.25 -7.71 7.03
CA PRO A 6 13.19 -7.46 6.04
C PRO A 6 12.21 -8.62 5.91
N ARG A 7 12.72 -9.86 5.91
CA ARG A 7 11.92 -11.08 5.89
C ARG A 7 11.03 -11.19 7.12
N THR A 8 11.59 -11.01 8.32
CA THR A 8 10.82 -11.07 9.58
C THR A 8 9.68 -10.07 9.59
N VAL A 9 9.93 -8.84 9.13
CA VAL A 9 8.91 -7.79 9.06
C VAL A 9 7.86 -8.13 7.99
N ALA A 10 8.27 -8.57 6.81
CA ALA A 10 7.36 -8.99 5.74
C ALA A 10 6.44 -10.14 6.19
N ASP A 11 7.00 -11.21 6.76
CA ASP A 11 6.25 -12.38 7.24
C ASP A 11 5.20 -11.97 8.29
N ALA A 12 5.58 -11.09 9.22
CA ALA A 12 4.66 -10.61 10.25
C ALA A 12 3.55 -9.69 9.69
N LEU A 13 3.87 -8.84 8.71
CA LEU A 13 2.87 -8.01 8.03
C LEU A 13 1.89 -8.88 7.26
N GLU A 14 2.37 -9.84 6.47
CA GLU A 14 1.52 -10.75 5.70
C GLU A 14 0.59 -11.57 6.60
N HIS A 15 1.12 -12.11 7.69
CA HIS A 15 0.31 -12.82 8.67
C HIS A 15 -0.82 -11.94 9.23
N TRP A 16 -0.51 -10.68 9.57
CA TRP A 16 -1.50 -9.74 10.06
C TRP A 16 -2.54 -9.37 8.99
N PHE A 17 -2.12 -9.14 7.74
CA PHE A 17 -3.03 -8.90 6.61
C PHE A 17 -3.98 -10.07 6.39
N ASP A 18 -3.45 -11.29 6.33
CA ASP A 18 -4.25 -12.48 6.09
C ASP A 18 -5.23 -12.76 7.26
N ALA A 19 -4.86 -12.39 8.49
CA ALA A 19 -5.70 -12.55 9.66
C ALA A 19 -6.79 -11.47 9.81
N THR A 20 -6.58 -10.26 9.28
CA THR A 20 -7.44 -9.10 9.58
C THR A 20 -8.12 -8.45 8.36
N GLY A 21 -7.65 -8.74 7.14
CA GLY A 21 -8.24 -8.27 5.88
C GLY A 21 -8.08 -6.78 5.49
N PRO A 22 -7.09 -6.00 5.95
CA PRO A 22 -6.88 -4.65 5.45
C PRO A 22 -6.29 -4.66 4.03
N ASP A 23 -6.55 -3.60 3.27
CA ASP A 23 -6.05 -3.43 1.89
C ASP A 23 -4.69 -2.72 1.82
N GLY A 24 -4.22 -2.13 2.93
CA GLY A 24 -2.99 -1.33 2.96
C GLY A 24 -2.62 -0.85 4.36
N LEU A 25 -1.50 -0.15 4.45
CA LEU A 25 -0.97 0.45 5.69
C LEU A 25 -0.77 1.94 5.51
N ASP A 26 -1.10 2.70 6.55
CA ASP A 26 -0.50 4.00 6.79
C ASP A 26 0.72 3.81 7.72
N VAL A 27 1.89 4.28 7.30
CA VAL A 27 3.16 3.95 7.97
C VAL A 27 3.75 5.20 8.61
N PRO A 28 3.67 5.34 9.95
CA PRO A 28 4.32 6.44 10.65
C PRO A 28 5.85 6.27 10.65
N TYR A 29 6.56 7.38 10.79
CA TYR A 29 8.02 7.40 10.91
C TYR A 29 8.45 7.58 12.35
N LEU A 30 9.60 6.98 12.70
CA LEU A 30 10.32 7.33 13.92
C LEU A 30 11.31 8.47 13.66
N THR A 31 11.97 8.44 12.50
CA THR A 31 12.94 9.44 12.06
C THR A 31 12.77 9.76 10.57
N LEU A 32 12.86 11.04 10.23
CA LEU A 32 12.86 11.49 8.84
C LEU A 32 14.26 11.86 8.37
N PRO A 33 14.65 11.46 7.15
CA PRO A 33 13.91 10.61 6.19
C PRO A 33 14.20 9.11 6.34
N ASP A 34 15.01 8.70 7.33
CA ASP A 34 15.63 7.38 7.38
C ASP A 34 14.63 6.23 7.53
N SER A 35 13.51 6.44 8.23
CA SER A 35 12.46 5.41 8.32
C SER A 35 11.94 5.02 6.93
N TYR A 36 11.66 6.01 6.07
CA TYR A 36 11.19 5.75 4.72
C TYR A 36 12.29 5.21 3.82
N ARG A 37 13.55 5.63 3.99
CA ARG A 37 14.68 5.05 3.24
C ARG A 37 14.83 3.56 3.54
N GLN A 38 14.76 3.16 4.81
CA GLN A 38 14.86 1.76 5.20
C GLN A 38 13.69 0.93 4.66
N ILE A 39 12.46 1.45 4.73
CA ILE A 39 11.30 0.77 4.14
C ILE A 39 11.49 0.58 2.62
N ALA A 40 11.86 1.65 1.92
CA ALA A 40 12.01 1.63 0.46
C ALA A 40 13.18 0.74 0.00
N SER A 41 14.31 0.72 0.72
CA SER A 41 15.49 -0.03 0.31
C SER A 41 15.52 -1.47 0.81
N LEU A 42 14.82 -1.78 1.90
CA LEU A 42 14.87 -3.09 2.54
C LEU A 42 13.54 -3.85 2.43
N LEU A 43 12.42 -3.25 2.87
CA LEU A 43 11.14 -3.94 2.99
C LEU A 43 10.39 -4.04 1.65
N VAL A 44 10.35 -2.96 0.87
CA VAL A 44 9.65 -2.92 -0.43
C VAL A 44 10.17 -4.00 -1.40
N PRO A 45 11.49 -4.21 -1.56
CA PRO A 45 11.99 -5.31 -2.40
C PRO A 45 11.54 -6.69 -1.92
N GLU A 46 11.51 -6.92 -0.60
CA GLU A 46 11.10 -8.21 -0.02
C GLU A 46 9.61 -8.48 -0.24
N LEU A 47 8.75 -7.49 0.01
CA LEU A 47 7.31 -7.60 -0.29
C LEU A 47 7.04 -7.77 -1.79
N THR A 48 7.86 -7.15 -2.66
CA THR A 48 7.76 -7.34 -4.11
C THR A 48 8.13 -8.76 -4.52
N ARG A 49 9.17 -9.36 -3.90
CA ARG A 49 9.55 -10.77 -4.10
C ARG A 49 8.41 -11.73 -3.72
N HIS A 50 7.65 -11.38 -2.68
CA HIS A 50 6.48 -12.14 -2.22
C HIS A 50 5.20 -11.83 -3.02
N ARG A 51 5.24 -10.93 -4.02
CA ARG A 51 4.09 -10.45 -4.80
C ARG A 51 3.02 -9.77 -3.94
N ARG A 52 3.39 -9.20 -2.81
CA ARG A 52 2.53 -8.39 -1.92
C ARG A 52 2.67 -6.88 -2.13
N TYR A 53 3.65 -6.46 -2.93
CA TYR A 53 3.83 -5.06 -3.33
C TYR A 53 4.05 -4.95 -4.85
N PRO A 54 3.46 -3.96 -5.54
CA PRO A 54 3.61 -3.81 -6.98
C PRO A 54 5.05 -3.43 -7.37
N GLY A 55 5.62 -4.12 -8.36
CA GLY A 55 6.96 -3.82 -8.88
C GLY A 55 7.04 -2.59 -9.82
N ALA A 56 5.91 -2.10 -10.29
CA ALA A 56 5.80 -0.89 -11.11
C ALA A 56 4.44 -0.22 -10.92
N TYR A 57 4.36 1.08 -11.19
CA TYR A 57 3.10 1.80 -11.17
C TYR A 57 2.25 1.48 -12.40
N ALA A 58 0.97 1.21 -12.19
CA ALA A 58 -0.01 1.24 -13.27
C ALA A 58 -0.18 2.69 -13.80
N PRO A 59 -0.52 2.88 -15.09
CA PRO A 59 -0.89 4.18 -15.63
C PRO A 59 -2.22 4.68 -15.05
N GLY A 60 -2.54 5.95 -15.29
CA GLY A 60 -3.79 6.58 -14.84
C GLY A 60 -3.69 7.32 -13.51
N SER A 61 -4.84 7.81 -13.05
CA SER A 61 -5.06 8.52 -11.80
C SER A 61 -4.84 7.64 -10.57
N PHE A 62 -4.74 8.28 -9.40
CA PHE A 62 -4.64 7.54 -8.13
C PHE A 62 -5.89 6.68 -7.86
N ARG A 63 -7.08 7.14 -8.27
CA ARG A 63 -8.32 6.39 -8.09
C ARG A 63 -8.32 5.09 -8.91
N GLU A 64 -7.86 5.17 -10.16
CA GLU A 64 -7.69 3.98 -11.02
C GLU A 64 -6.74 2.97 -10.39
N LYS A 65 -5.63 3.44 -9.81
CA LYS A 65 -4.64 2.57 -9.13
C LYS A 65 -5.18 1.92 -7.86
N LEU A 66 -5.98 2.65 -7.06
CA LEU A 66 -6.53 2.14 -5.80
C LEU A 66 -7.69 1.17 -6.00
N PHE A 67 -8.61 1.47 -6.91
CA PHE A 67 -9.88 0.74 -7.01
C PHE A 67 -10.01 -0.10 -8.28
N GLY A 68 -9.05 -0.05 -9.22
CA GLY A 68 -9.15 -0.70 -10.53
C GLY A 68 -10.31 -0.17 -11.39
N ALA A 69 -10.94 0.94 -10.98
CA ALA A 69 -12.14 1.52 -11.57
C ALA A 69 -11.80 2.82 -12.31
N ALA A 70 -12.82 3.56 -12.75
CA ALA A 70 -12.64 4.82 -13.47
C ALA A 70 -11.93 5.91 -12.65
N ALA A 71 -11.34 6.88 -13.37
CA ALA A 71 -10.74 8.09 -12.78
C ALA A 71 -11.70 8.93 -11.92
N ARG A 72 -13.01 8.74 -12.08
CA ARG A 72 -14.06 9.41 -11.29
C ARG A 72 -14.77 8.42 -10.35
N VAL A 73 -15.45 8.94 -9.33
CA VAL A 73 -16.22 8.13 -8.37
C VAL A 73 -17.29 7.23 -9.05
N PRO A 74 -17.66 6.07 -8.50
CA PRO A 74 -18.77 5.28 -9.05
C PRO A 74 -20.11 6.00 -8.82
N ASP A 75 -21.16 5.58 -9.53
CA ASP A 75 -22.47 6.24 -9.48
C ASP A 75 -23.14 6.17 -8.09
N HIS A 76 -22.77 5.20 -7.26
CA HIS A 76 -23.26 5.08 -5.89
C HIS A 76 -22.57 6.03 -4.89
N HIS A 77 -21.50 6.72 -5.29
CA HIS A 77 -20.81 7.66 -4.42
C HIS A 77 -21.52 9.02 -4.46
N ILE A 78 -21.76 9.64 -3.31
CA ILE A 78 -22.56 10.90 -3.20
C ILE A 78 -22.06 11.99 -4.15
N ALA A 79 -20.74 12.17 -4.28
CA ALA A 79 -20.15 13.15 -5.21
C ALA A 79 -20.53 12.94 -6.69
N ALA A 80 -21.02 11.76 -7.10
CA ALA A 80 -21.50 11.52 -8.47
C ALA A 80 -22.75 12.37 -8.81
N GLN A 81 -23.55 12.76 -7.81
CA GLN A 81 -24.76 13.57 -7.98
C GLN A 81 -24.47 15.02 -8.41
N TYR A 82 -23.22 15.46 -8.31
CA TYR A 82 -22.79 16.83 -8.60
C TYR A 82 -21.89 16.90 -9.84
N ARG A 83 -22.02 15.95 -10.78
CA ARG A 83 -21.34 15.99 -12.07
C ARG A 83 -22.18 16.78 -13.06
N TRP A 84 -21.64 17.91 -13.53
CA TRP A 84 -22.11 18.62 -14.71
C TRP A 84 -21.40 18.10 -15.96
#